data_AF-A0A7J5C596-F1
#
_entry.id   AF-A0A7J5C596-F1
#
_cell.length_a   1.000
_cell.length_b   1.000
_cell.length_c   1.000
_cell.angle_alpha   90.00
_cell.angle_beta   90.00
_cell.angle_gamma   90.00
#
_symmetry.space_group_name_H-M   'P 1'
#
loop_
_entity.id
_entity.type
_entity.pdbx_description
1 polymer ?
#
loop_
_entity_poly.entity_id
_entity_poly.type
_entity_poly.pdbx_seq_one_letter_code
_entity_poly.pdbx_strand_id
1 'polypeptide(L)'
;AVAAGVRDRAGLVIGVRPDDGTAPAPVELSASVVTNMGQARNAILVWSADGVIAVGGSWGTLSEVALALRRGDIPVVVLGGWRVVDARGAPVPGPVHATTPEDAVRLAVGDRPGSAGPGPVGR
;
A
#
# COMPACT_ATOMS: atom_id res chain seq x y z
N ALA A 1 -14.22 -3.86 5.45
CA ALA A 1 -13.46 -4.91 6.16
C ALA A 1 -12.25 -4.34 6.90
N VAL A 2 -11.21 -3.85 6.20
CA VAL A 2 -9.97 -3.34 6.84
C VAL A 2 -10.23 -2.27 7.90
N ALA A 3 -10.90 -1.18 7.52
CA ALA A 3 -11.15 -0.06 8.42
C ALA A 3 -12.00 -0.45 9.66
N ALA A 4 -12.98 -1.35 9.49
CA ALA A 4 -13.75 -1.91 10.59
C ALA A 4 -12.86 -2.71 11.56
N GLY A 5 -12.05 -3.63 11.03
CA GLY A 5 -11.16 -4.45 11.86
C GLY A 5 -10.10 -3.65 12.62
N VAL A 6 -9.59 -2.55 12.03
CA VAL A 6 -8.67 -1.64 12.73
C VAL A 6 -9.38 -0.92 13.87
N ARG A 7 -10.61 -0.41 13.65
CA ARG A 7 -11.40 0.23 14.72
C ARG A 7 -11.75 -0.73 15.85
N ASP A 8 -12.07 -1.99 15.55
CA ASP A 8 -12.35 -3.02 16.57
C ASP A 8 -11.15 -3.26 17.50
N ARG A 9 -9.95 -2.84 17.08
CA ARG A 9 -8.71 -2.86 17.87
C ARG A 9 -8.22 -1.49 18.29
N ALA A 10 -9.11 -0.48 18.27
CA ALA A 10 -8.83 0.92 18.61
C ALA A 10 -7.64 1.53 17.84
N GLY A 11 -7.36 1.04 16.64
CA GLY A 11 -6.32 1.57 15.77
C GLY A 11 -6.77 2.81 14.98
N LEU A 12 -5.80 3.56 14.46
CA LEU A 12 -6.03 4.73 13.61
C LEU A 12 -6.28 4.30 12.16
N VAL A 13 -7.34 4.82 11.53
CA VAL A 13 -7.61 4.62 10.11
C VAL A 13 -7.74 5.97 9.41
N ILE A 14 -6.85 6.21 8.45
CA ILE A 14 -6.90 7.40 7.58
C ILE A 14 -7.42 6.98 6.20
N GLY A 15 -8.53 7.56 5.77
CA GLY A 15 -9.04 7.36 4.41
C GLY A 15 -8.59 8.48 3.47
N VAL A 16 -7.76 8.17 2.48
CA VAL A 16 -7.41 9.10 1.40
C VAL A 16 -8.48 8.99 0.32
N ARG A 17 -9.33 10.00 0.13
CA ARG A 17 -10.54 9.95 -0.71
C ARG A 17 -10.26 10.48 -2.12
N PRO A 18 -10.87 9.91 -3.18
CA PRO A 18 -10.60 10.31 -4.57
C PRO A 18 -11.48 11.47 -5.04
N ASP A 19 -12.56 11.71 -4.30
CA ASP A 19 -13.62 12.68 -4.56
C ASP A 19 -13.38 14.00 -3.81
N ASP A 20 -14.34 14.90 -3.94
CA ASP A 20 -14.37 16.25 -3.36
C ASP A 20 -14.92 16.31 -1.92
N GLY A 21 -15.19 15.15 -1.30
CA GLY A 21 -15.70 15.10 0.07
C GLY A 21 -17.20 15.29 0.22
N THR A 22 -17.95 15.53 -0.86
CA THR A 22 -19.41 15.71 -0.81
C THR A 22 -20.14 14.46 -0.35
N ALA A 23 -19.63 13.28 -0.72
CA ALA A 23 -20.15 12.01 -0.22
C ALA A 23 -19.80 11.84 1.29
N PRO A 24 -20.67 11.22 2.10
CA PRO A 24 -20.36 10.92 3.48
C PRO A 24 -19.14 10.00 3.57
N ALA A 25 -18.23 10.31 4.50
CA ALA A 25 -17.12 9.42 4.81
C ALA A 25 -17.65 8.12 5.47
N PRO A 26 -17.04 6.96 5.23
CA PRO A 26 -17.33 5.77 6.01
C PRO A 26 -17.14 6.07 7.51
N VAL A 27 -18.11 5.68 8.33
CA VAL A 27 -18.03 5.85 9.80
C VAL A 27 -16.75 5.19 10.33
N GLU A 28 -16.31 4.14 9.63
CA GLU A 28 -14.96 3.62 9.38
C GLU A 28 -13.77 4.41 9.93
N LEU A 29 -13.70 5.66 9.52
CA LEU A 29 -12.45 6.40 9.44
C LEU A 29 -12.24 7.25 10.68
N SER A 30 -11.00 7.25 11.19
CA SER A 30 -10.59 8.20 12.23
C SER A 30 -10.43 9.61 11.66
N ALA A 31 -9.96 9.71 10.41
CA ALA A 31 -9.92 10.96 9.66
C ALA A 31 -9.97 10.69 8.14
N SER A 32 -10.37 11.71 7.38
CA SER A 32 -10.38 11.68 5.93
C SER A 32 -9.43 12.74 5.36
N VAL A 33 -8.65 12.35 4.36
CA VAL A 33 -7.90 13.27 3.49
C VAL A 33 -8.64 13.33 2.16
N VAL A 34 -9.33 14.44 1.92
CA VAL A 34 -10.08 14.67 0.67
C VAL A 34 -9.11 15.25 -0.37
N THR A 35 -9.04 14.63 -1.55
CA THR A 35 -8.03 14.99 -2.56
C THR A 35 -8.64 15.54 -3.85
N ASN A 36 -9.84 15.11 -4.23
CA ASN A 36 -10.42 15.34 -5.56
C ASN A 36 -9.46 14.98 -6.73
N MET A 37 -8.59 14.00 -6.52
CA MET A 37 -7.55 13.59 -7.49
C MET A 37 -7.92 12.34 -8.30
N GLY A 38 -9.11 11.77 -8.09
CA GLY A 38 -9.45 10.48 -8.69
C GLY A 38 -8.42 9.41 -8.33
N GLN A 39 -7.86 8.73 -9.33
CA GLN A 39 -6.82 7.72 -9.14
C GLN A 39 -5.43 8.28 -8.82
N ALA A 40 -5.17 9.55 -9.10
CA ALA A 40 -3.87 10.15 -8.79
C ALA A 40 -3.59 10.21 -7.28
N ARG A 41 -4.62 10.09 -6.43
CA ARG A 41 -4.46 9.93 -4.98
C ARG A 41 -3.59 8.73 -4.57
N ASN A 42 -3.45 7.73 -5.45
CA ASN A 42 -2.71 6.51 -5.14
C ASN A 42 -1.23 6.82 -4.84
N ALA A 43 -0.70 7.92 -5.39
CA ALA A 43 0.62 8.43 -5.02
C ALA A 43 0.69 8.84 -3.55
N ILE A 44 -0.35 9.49 -3.02
CA ILE A 44 -0.40 9.87 -1.59
C ILE A 44 -0.37 8.62 -0.73
N LEU A 45 -1.12 7.57 -1.08
CA LEU A 45 -1.10 6.29 -0.36
C LEU A 45 0.31 5.69 -0.33
N VAL A 46 0.93 5.56 -1.51
CA VAL A 46 2.24 4.91 -1.64
C VAL A 46 3.35 5.70 -0.96
N TRP A 47 3.39 7.02 -1.10
CA TRP A 47 4.44 7.86 -0.52
C TRP A 47 4.28 8.12 0.98
N SER A 48 3.08 7.90 1.53
CA SER A 48 2.84 8.00 2.98
C SER A 48 3.06 6.69 3.73
N ALA A 49 3.27 5.57 3.02
CA ALA A 49 3.35 4.24 3.63
C ALA A 49 4.78 3.86 4.02
N ASP A 50 4.93 3.11 5.10
CA ASP A 50 6.18 2.40 5.44
C ASP A 50 6.29 1.02 4.77
N GLY A 51 5.18 0.51 4.24
CA GLY A 51 5.01 -0.77 3.57
C GLY A 51 3.59 -0.89 3.01
N VAL A 52 3.41 -1.65 1.94
CA VAL A 52 2.11 -1.79 1.25
C VAL A 52 1.69 -3.25 1.25
N ILE A 53 0.45 -3.51 1.67
CA ILE A 53 -0.21 -4.82 1.52
C ILE A 53 -1.36 -4.67 0.53
N ALA A 54 -1.18 -5.22 -0.66
CA ALA A 54 -2.19 -5.31 -1.70
C ALA A 54 -3.06 -6.56 -1.48
N VAL A 55 -4.35 -6.37 -1.21
CA VAL A 55 -5.31 -7.46 -0.99
C VAL A 55 -6.24 -7.59 -2.20
N GLY A 56 -6.29 -8.78 -2.78
CA GLY A 56 -7.12 -9.06 -3.96
C GLY A 56 -6.50 -8.60 -5.29
N GLY A 57 -7.31 -8.59 -6.35
CA GLY A 57 -6.84 -8.51 -7.75
C GLY A 57 -7.55 -7.49 -8.63
N SER A 58 -7.87 -6.28 -8.13
CA SER A 58 -8.45 -5.23 -8.98
C SER A 58 -7.38 -4.48 -9.79
N TRP A 59 -7.77 -3.82 -10.87
CA TRP A 59 -6.86 -2.93 -11.62
C TRP A 59 -6.33 -1.76 -10.80
N GLY A 60 -7.17 -1.20 -9.91
CA GLY A 60 -6.76 -0.16 -8.97
C GLY A 60 -5.66 -0.65 -8.02
N THR A 61 -5.84 -1.85 -7.47
CA THR A 61 -4.84 -2.52 -6.63
C THR A 61 -3.53 -2.74 -7.37
N LEU A 62 -3.58 -3.18 -8.64
CA LEU A 62 -2.37 -3.36 -9.45
C LEU A 62 -1.63 -2.04 -9.69
N SER A 63 -2.36 -0.93 -9.85
CA SER A 63 -1.75 0.40 -10.03
C SER A 63 -0.98 0.86 -8.79
N GLU A 64 -1.50 0.58 -7.60
CA GLU A 64 -0.83 0.88 -6.32
C GLU A 64 0.41 0.00 -6.14
N VAL A 65 0.33 -1.29 -6.50
CA VAL A 65 1.50 -2.20 -6.50
C VAL A 65 2.59 -1.68 -7.43
N ALA A 66 2.25 -1.34 -8.69
CA ALA A 66 3.22 -0.82 -9.64
C ALA A 66 3.88 0.49 -9.15
N LEU A 67 3.09 1.38 -8.54
CA LEU A 67 3.59 2.65 -8.01
C LEU A 67 4.48 2.44 -6.77
N ALA A 68 4.14 1.51 -5.88
CA ALA A 68 4.97 1.15 -4.73
C ALA A 68 6.29 0.50 -5.13
N LEU A 69 6.28 -0.38 -6.14
CA LEU A 69 7.50 -0.95 -6.71
C LEU A 69 8.38 0.10 -7.39
N ARG A 70 7.78 1.10 -8.03
CA ARG A 70 8.49 2.25 -8.60
C ARG A 70 9.13 3.13 -7.52
N ARG A 71 8.49 3.24 -6.35
CA ARG A 71 9.03 3.94 -5.17
C ARG A 71 10.32 3.27 -4.67
N GLY A 72 10.29 1.93 -4.56
CA GLY A 72 11.49 1.08 -4.48
C GLY A 72 12.17 0.97 -3.12
N ASP A 73 11.73 1.70 -2.10
CA ASP A 73 12.33 1.76 -0.76
C ASP A 73 11.44 1.15 0.34
N ILE A 74 10.28 0.59 -0.02
CA ILE A 74 9.32 -0.03 0.93
C ILE A 74 8.95 -1.45 0.54
N PRO A 75 8.62 -2.32 1.52
CA PRO A 75 8.05 -3.63 1.23
C PRO A 75 6.72 -3.53 0.49
N VAL A 76 6.55 -4.36 -0.54
CA VAL A 76 5.29 -4.51 -1.28
C VAL A 76 4.87 -5.98 -1.18
N VAL A 77 3.74 -6.23 -0.52
CA VAL A 77 3.23 -7.57 -0.25
C VAL A 77 1.88 -7.76 -0.93
N VAL A 78 1.66 -8.92 -1.54
CA VAL A 78 0.41 -9.29 -2.19
C VAL A 78 -0.24 -10.46 -1.46
N LEU A 79 -1.49 -10.30 -1.05
CA LEU A 79 -2.30 -11.32 -0.39
C LEU A 79 -3.54 -11.65 -1.25
N GLY A 80 -3.61 -12.89 -1.75
CA GLY A 80 -4.76 -13.39 -2.53
C GLY A 80 -5.03 -12.62 -3.83
N GLY A 81 -3.98 -12.11 -4.48
CA GLY A 81 -4.09 -11.15 -5.59
C GLY A 81 -3.31 -11.51 -6.85
N TRP A 82 -2.98 -10.48 -7.62
CA TRP A 82 -2.25 -10.57 -8.90
C TRP A 82 -0.91 -11.29 -8.78
N ARG A 83 -0.59 -12.14 -9.76
CA ARG A 83 0.79 -12.55 -10.06
C ARG A 83 1.19 -11.90 -11.38
N VAL A 84 2.17 -11.01 -11.33
CA VAL A 84 2.67 -10.34 -12.54
C VAL A 84 3.80 -11.20 -13.10
N VAL A 85 3.69 -11.55 -14.38
CA VAL A 85 4.71 -12.32 -15.10
C VAL A 85 5.19 -11.55 -16.32
N ASP A 86 6.42 -11.80 -16.74
CA ASP A 86 6.99 -11.25 -17.95
C ASP A 86 6.47 -11.98 -19.21
N ALA A 87 6.94 -11.57 -20.39
CA ALA A 87 6.55 -12.18 -21.66
C ALA A 87 6.93 -13.67 -21.78
N ARG A 88 7.81 -14.19 -20.92
CA ARG A 88 8.24 -15.59 -20.85
C ARG A 88 7.50 -16.38 -19.77
N GLY A 89 6.55 -15.75 -19.07
CA GLY A 89 5.83 -16.34 -17.95
C GLY A 89 6.63 -16.37 -16.63
N ALA A 90 7.80 -15.75 -16.57
CA ALA A 90 8.59 -15.67 -15.35
C ALA A 90 8.01 -14.59 -14.42
N PRO A 91 7.92 -14.82 -13.10
CA PRO A 91 7.46 -13.80 -12.16
C PRO A 91 8.28 -12.51 -12.26
N VAL A 92 7.59 -11.37 -12.33
CA VAL A 92 8.23 -10.06 -12.24
C VAL A 92 8.73 -9.86 -10.81
N PRO A 93 10.03 -9.55 -10.59
CA PRO A 93 10.57 -9.30 -9.27
C PRO A 93 9.93 -8.08 -8.60
N GLY A 94 9.91 -8.06 -7.27
CA GLY A 94 9.46 -6.92 -6.48
C GLY A 94 8.45 -7.29 -5.41
N PRO A 95 7.20 -7.61 -5.77
CA PRO A 95 6.17 -7.91 -4.78
C PRO A 95 6.41 -9.28 -4.15
N VAL A 96 6.33 -9.36 -2.83
CA VAL A 96 6.39 -10.62 -2.08
C VAL A 96 4.97 -11.15 -1.91
N HIS A 97 4.78 -12.45 -2.14
CA HIS A 97 3.46 -13.07 -2.01
C HIS A 97 3.30 -13.71 -0.64
N ALA A 98 2.27 -13.29 0.08
CA ALA A 98 1.85 -13.87 1.35
C ALA A 98 0.66 -14.82 1.14
N THR A 99 0.56 -15.84 1.98
CA THR A 99 -0.56 -16.80 1.96
C THR A 99 -1.57 -16.55 3.08
N THR A 100 -1.18 -15.86 4.16
CA THR A 100 -2.06 -15.49 5.27
C THR A 100 -1.96 -14.00 5.61
N PRO A 101 -2.98 -13.41 6.27
CA PRO A 101 -2.90 -12.04 6.77
C PRO A 101 -1.71 -11.80 7.72
N GLU A 102 -1.41 -12.74 8.61
CA GLU A 102 -0.31 -12.64 9.58
C GLU A 102 1.05 -12.62 8.88
N ASP A 103 1.20 -13.47 7.87
CA ASP A 103 2.39 -13.51 7.02
C ASP A 103 2.55 -12.19 6.25
N ALA A 104 1.45 -11.66 5.72
CA ALA A 104 1.45 -10.40 5.00
C ALA A 104 1.92 -9.22 5.87
N VAL A 105 1.43 -9.15 7.11
CA VAL A 105 1.87 -8.14 8.08
C VAL A 105 3.36 -8.32 8.39
N ARG A 106 3.79 -9.53 8.75
CA ARG A 106 5.19 -9.84 9.07
C ARG A 106 6.15 -9.42 7.96
N LEU A 107 5.78 -9.65 6.70
CA LEU A 107 6.58 -9.26 5.53
C LEU A 107 6.57 -7.74 5.28
N ALA A 108 5.46 -7.07 5.59
CA ALA A 108 5.34 -5.62 5.41
C ALA A 108 6.03 -4.80 6.51
N VAL A 109 6.13 -5.34 7.73
CA VAL A 109 6.74 -4.65 8.89
C VAL A 109 8.11 -5.22 9.31
N GLY A 110 8.53 -6.35 8.71
CA GLY A 110 9.75 -7.08 9.08
C GLY A 110 11.04 -6.28 8.94
N ASP A 111 12.07 -6.71 9.68
CA ASP A 111 13.29 -5.97 10.00
C ASP A 111 13.88 -5.19 8.82
N ARG A 112 13.90 -3.86 8.96
CA ARG A 112 14.65 -2.98 8.06
C ARG A 112 16.14 -3.13 8.41
N PRO A 113 17.02 -3.64 7.54
CA PRO A 113 18.45 -3.44 7.75
C PRO A 113 18.74 -1.95 7.57
N GLY A 114 18.91 -1.24 8.68
CA GLY A 114 19.52 0.09 8.77
C GLY A 114 18.83 1.21 7.97
N SER A 115 18.15 2.11 8.68
CA SER A 115 18.08 3.51 8.25
C SER A 115 19.48 4.14 8.35
N ALA A 116 20.39 3.75 7.47
CA ALA A 116 21.49 4.61 7.09
C ALA A 116 20.86 5.73 6.25
N GLY A 117 20.84 6.95 6.80
CA GLY A 117 20.38 8.13 6.06
C GLY A 117 21.10 8.26 4.72
N PRO A 118 20.53 8.99 3.75
CA PRO A 118 21.19 9.19 2.47
C PRO A 118 22.60 9.75 2.73
N GLY A 119 23.62 9.00 2.33
CA GLY A 119 25.00 9.46 2.35
C GLY A 119 25.11 10.80 1.60
N PRO A 120 26.07 11.66 1.97
CA PRO A 120 26.14 13.01 1.44
C PRO A 120 26.21 12.95 -0.09
N VAL A 121 25.22 13.57 -0.74
CA VAL A 121 25.29 13.84 -2.18
C VAL A 121 26.47 14.80 -2.36
N GLY A 122 27.50 14.31 -3.04
CA GLY A 122 28.71 15.06 -3.36
C GLY A 122 28.38 16.39 -4.04
N ARG A 123 29.21 17.38 -3.72
CA ARG A 123 29.19 18.76 -4.23
C ARG A 123 29.22 18.86 -5.75
#